data_AF-A0A9Q9HNW2-F1
#
_entry.id   AF-A0A9Q9HNW2-F1
#
_cell.length_a   1.000
_cell.length_b   1.000
_cell.length_c   1.000
_cell.angle_alpha   90.00
_cell.angle_beta   90.00
_cell.angle_gamma   90.00
#
_symmetry.space_group_name_H-M   'P 1'
#
loop_
_entity.id
_entity.type
_entity.pdbx_description
1 polymer ?
#
loop_
_entity_poly.entity_id
_entity_poly.type
_entity_poly.pdbx_seq_one_letter_code
_entity_poly.pdbx_strand_id
1 'polypeptide(L)'
;MYTTIAIAYRLSTVSVTVSALEAAGFKVFCPWINTMTLLPHYSLAFGGVPIAVPAKNAAEASEFLKAVHSGSISPLETEGCEADTLTAPLEKKRLRDKAANILGYVLCSVSAPWPELALPGEKASP
;
A
#
# COMPACT_ATOMS: atom_id res chain seq x y z
N MET A 1 -8.92 -7.95 19.26
CA MET A 1 -8.73 -6.59 18.72
C MET A 1 -8.02 -6.70 17.37
N TYR A 2 -8.44 -5.93 16.36
CA TYR A 2 -7.82 -5.89 15.04
C TYR A 2 -7.06 -4.58 14.86
N THR A 3 -5.96 -4.60 14.12
CA THR A 3 -5.10 -3.46 13.84
C THR A 3 -5.00 -3.28 12.34
N THR A 4 -5.28 -2.07 11.84
CA THR A 4 -5.10 -1.71 10.43
C THR A 4 -3.62 -1.65 10.10
N ILE A 5 -3.19 -2.43 9.11
CA ILE A 5 -1.80 -2.51 8.66
C ILE A 5 -1.59 -1.90 7.28
N ALA A 6 -2.65 -1.63 6.51
CA ALA A 6 -2.57 -0.92 5.25
C ALA A 6 -3.92 -0.30 4.87
N ILE A 7 -3.92 0.64 3.93
CA ILE A 7 -5.12 1.18 3.29
C ILE A 7 -4.93 1.07 1.76
N ALA A 8 -5.87 0.44 1.07
CA ALA A 8 -5.84 0.29 -0.38
C ALA A 8 -6.95 1.09 -1.06
N TYR A 9 -6.64 1.79 -2.15
CA TYR A 9 -7.59 2.69 -2.82
C TYR A 9 -8.27 2.07 -4.06
N ARG A 10 -7.73 0.96 -4.56
CA ARG A 10 -8.30 0.21 -5.70
C ARG A 10 -8.76 -1.16 -5.26
N LEU A 11 -9.87 -1.63 -5.82
CA LEU A 11 -10.43 -2.95 -5.51
C LEU A 11 -9.46 -4.08 -5.86
N SER A 12 -8.78 -3.97 -7.01
CA SER A 12 -7.73 -4.92 -7.41
C SER A 12 -6.62 -5.02 -6.38
N THR A 13 -6.16 -3.89 -5.85
CA THR A 13 -5.10 -3.85 -4.83
C THR A 13 -5.57 -4.48 -3.53
N VAL A 14 -6.80 -4.20 -3.08
CA VAL A 14 -7.39 -4.89 -1.92
C VAL A 14 -7.37 -6.41 -2.14
N SER A 15 -7.87 -6.89 -3.27
CA SER A 15 -7.93 -8.33 -3.56
C SER A 15 -6.54 -8.97 -3.54
N VAL A 16 -5.56 -8.39 -4.24
CA VAL A 16 -4.19 -8.94 -4.29
C VAL A 16 -3.54 -8.95 -2.92
N THR A 17 -3.65 -7.84 -2.17
CA THR A 17 -3.05 -7.74 -0.83
C THR A 17 -3.68 -8.71 0.16
N VAL A 18 -5.01 -8.86 0.13
CA VAL A 18 -5.74 -9.83 0.98
C VAL A 18 -5.33 -11.24 0.62
N SER A 19 -5.33 -11.61 -0.67
CA SER A 19 -4.92 -12.94 -1.11
C SER A 19 -3.47 -13.27 -0.73
N ALA A 20 -2.55 -12.32 -0.84
CA ALA A 20 -1.15 -12.52 -0.42
C ALA A 20 -1.03 -12.78 1.09
N LEU A 21 -1.73 -12.01 1.92
CA LEU A 21 -1.76 -12.20 3.37
C LEU A 21 -2.41 -13.52 3.77
N GLU A 22 -3.54 -13.87 3.16
CA GLU A 22 -4.23 -15.13 3.43
C GLU A 22 -3.39 -16.34 2.99
N ALA A 23 -2.70 -16.25 1.86
CA ALA A 23 -1.74 -17.27 1.40
C ALA A 23 -0.56 -17.43 2.36
N ALA A 24 -0.11 -16.36 3.00
CA ALA A 24 0.90 -16.39 4.06
C ALA A 24 0.34 -16.86 5.43
N GLY A 25 -0.94 -17.25 5.50
CA GLY A 25 -1.57 -17.77 6.72
C GLY A 25 -2.11 -16.72 7.68
N PHE A 26 -2.11 -15.43 7.30
CA PHE A 26 -2.70 -14.39 8.13
C PHE A 26 -4.21 -14.35 7.99
N LYS A 27 -4.90 -14.16 9.11
CA LYS A 27 -6.33 -13.83 9.10
C LYS A 27 -6.51 -12.34 8.83
N VAL A 28 -7.20 -12.02 7.74
CA VAL A 28 -7.41 -10.63 7.31
C VAL A 28 -8.85 -10.20 7.53
N PHE A 29 -9.03 -8.92 7.82
CA PHE A 29 -10.31 -8.26 7.96
C PHE A 29 -10.27 -6.94 7.19
N CYS A 30 -11.15 -6.76 6.22
CA CYS A 30 -11.23 -5.55 5.40
C CYS A 30 -12.59 -4.88 5.60
N PRO A 31 -12.71 -3.94 6.56
CA PRO A 31 -13.89 -3.11 6.65
C PRO A 31 -14.15 -2.39 5.32
N TRP A 32 -15.41 -2.26 4.92
CA TRP A 32 -15.85 -1.50 3.74
C TRP A 32 -15.53 -2.08 2.35
N ILE A 33 -15.00 -3.30 2.25
CA ILE A 33 -14.81 -3.94 0.94
C ILE A 33 -16.14 -4.06 0.15
N ASN A 34 -17.24 -4.35 0.84
CA ASN A 34 -18.58 -4.39 0.24
C ASN A 34 -19.07 -2.99 -0.20
N THR A 35 -18.73 -1.95 0.54
CA THR A 35 -19.07 -0.58 0.15
C THR A 35 -18.32 -0.19 -1.12
N MET A 36 -17.03 -0.53 -1.20
CA MET A 36 -16.22 -0.19 -2.36
C MET A 36 -16.60 -0.98 -3.62
N THR A 37 -17.08 -2.22 -3.47
CA THR A 37 -17.59 -3.03 -4.60
C THR A 37 -18.92 -2.50 -5.13
N LEU A 38 -19.82 -2.03 -4.25
CA LEU A 38 -21.14 -1.51 -4.65
C LEU A 38 -21.10 -0.06 -5.12
N LEU A 39 -20.21 0.76 -4.56
CA LEU A 39 -20.12 2.20 -4.83
C LEU A 39 -18.68 2.61 -5.23
N PRO A 40 -18.11 2.03 -6.30
CA PRO A 40 -16.70 2.23 -6.65
C PRO A 40 -16.37 3.69 -7.02
N HIS A 41 -17.33 4.45 -7.53
CA HIS A 41 -17.19 5.87 -7.88
C HIS A 41 -17.06 6.79 -6.65
N TYR A 42 -17.42 6.31 -5.45
CA TYR A 42 -17.22 7.03 -4.19
C TYR A 42 -15.98 6.58 -3.41
N SER A 43 -15.18 5.66 -3.96
CA SER A 43 -13.99 5.11 -3.28
C SER A 43 -13.00 6.18 -2.79
N LEU A 44 -12.85 7.27 -3.56
CA LEU A 44 -12.00 8.41 -3.19
C LEU A 44 -12.57 9.24 -2.03
N ALA A 45 -13.89 9.36 -1.92
CA ALA A 45 -14.52 10.09 -0.82
C ALA A 45 -14.45 9.33 0.51
N PHE A 46 -14.44 8.00 0.46
CA PHE A 46 -14.39 7.14 1.65
C PHE A 46 -12.97 6.89 2.18
N GLY A 47 -11.92 7.33 1.47
CA GLY A 47 -10.55 7.26 1.97
C GLY A 47 -9.88 5.89 1.85
N GLY A 48 -10.35 5.04 0.95
CA GLY A 48 -9.81 3.70 0.71
C GLY A 48 -10.33 2.62 1.67
N VAL A 49 -9.99 1.36 1.38
CA VAL A 49 -10.38 0.20 2.17
C VAL A 49 -9.25 -0.15 3.15
N PRO A 50 -9.48 -0.06 4.47
CA PRO A 50 -8.52 -0.51 5.46
C PRO A 50 -8.34 -2.04 5.39
N ILE A 51 -7.11 -2.49 5.53
CA ILE A 51 -6.73 -3.90 5.65
C ILE A 51 -6.20 -4.10 7.06
N ALA A 52 -6.90 -4.92 7.84
CA ALA A 52 -6.62 -5.15 9.24
C ALA A 52 -6.38 -6.63 9.56
N VAL A 53 -5.55 -6.90 10.55
CA VAL A 53 -5.24 -8.25 11.04
C VAL A 53 -5.36 -8.30 12.58
N PRO A 54 -5.48 -9.48 13.21
CA PRO A 54 -5.45 -9.59 14.66
C PRO A 54 -4.20 -8.89 15.23
N ALA A 55 -4.37 -8.08 16.27
CA ALA A 55 -3.31 -7.22 16.80
C ALA A 55 -2.02 -7.98 17.15
N LYS A 56 -2.14 -9.23 17.60
CA LYS A 56 -1.02 -10.14 17.89
C LYS A 56 -0.09 -10.40 16.70
N ASN A 57 -0.62 -10.34 15.47
CA ASN A 57 0.11 -10.65 14.23
C ASN A 57 0.41 -9.36 13.42
N ALA A 58 0.06 -8.18 13.94
CA ALA A 58 0.12 -6.94 13.17
C ALA A 58 1.53 -6.53 12.75
N ALA A 59 2.52 -6.71 13.63
CA ALA A 59 3.91 -6.41 13.33
C ALA A 59 4.44 -7.28 12.18
N GLU A 60 4.32 -8.61 12.33
CA GLU A 60 4.75 -9.61 11.35
C GLU A 60 4.05 -9.42 9.99
N ALA A 61 2.73 -9.24 9.98
CA ALA A 61 1.98 -9.01 8.74
C ALA A 61 2.38 -7.70 8.06
N SER A 62 2.72 -6.66 8.84
CA SER A 62 3.18 -5.38 8.28
C SER A 62 4.58 -5.48 7.66
N GLU A 63 5.46 -6.28 8.25
CA GLU A 63 6.80 -6.55 7.70
C GLU A 63 6.72 -7.40 6.44
N PHE A 64 5.89 -8.45 6.44
CA PHE A 64 5.61 -9.24 5.26
C PHE A 64 5.11 -8.36 4.11
N LEU A 65 4.10 -7.51 4.35
CA LEU A 65 3.59 -6.60 3.32
C LEU A 65 4.64 -5.63 2.80
N LYS A 66 5.49 -5.08 3.67
CA LYS A 66 6.59 -4.22 3.26
C LYS A 66 7.56 -4.97 2.34
N ALA A 67 7.88 -6.22 2.67
CA ALA A 67 8.73 -7.07 1.83
C ALA A 67 8.08 -7.40 0.48
N VAL A 68 6.77 -7.70 0.44
CA VAL A 68 6.03 -7.89 -0.83
C VAL A 68 6.14 -6.63 -1.68
N HIS A 69 5.87 -5.47 -1.07
CA HIS A 69 5.78 -4.20 -1.78
C HIS A 69 7.12 -3.72 -2.31
N SER A 70 8.22 -3.96 -1.59
CA SER A 70 9.57 -3.63 -2.03
C SER A 70 10.14 -4.62 -3.07
N GLY A 71 9.40 -5.68 -3.41
CA GLY A 71 9.90 -6.76 -4.27
C GLY A 71 11.00 -7.61 -3.61
N SER A 72 11.17 -7.48 -2.28
CA SER A 72 12.21 -8.16 -1.51
C SER A 72 11.83 -9.58 -1.09
N ILE A 73 10.65 -10.07 -1.51
CA ILE A 73 10.31 -11.48 -1.32
C ILE A 73 11.04 -12.26 -2.39
N SER A 74 12.20 -12.80 -2.01
CA SER A 74 12.80 -13.89 -2.74
C SER A 74 11.75 -15.00 -2.88
N PRO A 75 11.44 -15.45 -4.11
CA PRO A 75 10.74 -16.73 -4.26
C PRO A 75 11.58 -17.77 -3.52
N LEU A 76 10.92 -18.64 -2.75
CA LEU A 76 11.54 -19.77 -2.06
C LEU A 76 12.73 -20.33 -2.84
N GLU A 77 13.91 -20.17 -2.24
CA GLU A 77 15.23 -20.70 -2.59
C GLU A 77 15.38 -21.21 -4.03
N THR A 78 15.91 -20.37 -4.91
CA THR A 78 16.80 -20.84 -5.98
C THR A 78 18.06 -20.02 -5.89
N GLU A 79 19.15 -20.72 -5.57
CA GLU A 79 20.51 -20.25 -5.32
C GLU A 79 20.98 -19.07 -6.20
N GLY A 80 21.58 -18.07 -5.55
CA GLY A 80 22.66 -17.26 -6.13
C GLY A 80 22.25 -16.07 -7.00
N CYS A 81 22.10 -14.89 -6.39
CA CYS A 81 22.68 -13.67 -6.95
C CYS A 81 22.68 -12.55 -5.89
N GLU A 82 23.85 -11.95 -5.71
CA GLU A 82 24.06 -10.81 -4.82
C GLU A 82 23.17 -9.63 -5.24
N ALA A 83 22.48 -9.02 -4.27
CA ALA A 83 21.71 -7.81 -4.49
C ALA A 83 22.42 -6.64 -3.81
N ASP A 84 22.96 -5.76 -4.65
CA ASP A 84 23.58 -4.48 -4.32
C ASP A 84 22.82 -3.67 -3.27
N THR A 85 23.55 -3.25 -2.24
CA THR A 85 23.18 -2.19 -1.30
C THR A 85 23.00 -0.85 -2.01
N LEU A 86 21.81 -0.21 -1.96
CA LEU A 86 21.68 1.22 -2.31
C LEU A 86 20.68 2.02 -1.44
N THR A 87 21.25 2.64 -0.40
CA THR A 87 21.26 4.09 -0.06
C THR A 87 19.97 4.93 -0.12
N ALA A 88 19.58 5.47 1.05
CA ALA A 88 18.60 6.56 1.21
C ALA A 88 19.10 7.91 0.68
N PRO A 89 18.25 8.69 -0.04
CA PRO A 89 17.78 9.98 0.49
C PRO A 89 16.34 10.30 0.04
N LEU A 90 15.32 9.82 0.77
CA LEU A 90 13.91 9.90 0.36
C LEU A 90 13.26 11.29 0.49
N GLU A 91 13.79 12.18 1.33
CA GLU A 91 13.04 13.36 1.77
C GLU A 91 13.04 14.52 0.76
N LYS A 92 14.16 14.78 0.08
CA LYS A 92 14.30 15.91 -0.86
C LYS A 92 13.57 15.68 -2.19
N LYS A 93 13.49 14.44 -2.69
CA LYS A 93 12.73 14.10 -3.90
C LYS A 93 11.23 14.38 -3.70
N ARG A 94 10.69 13.94 -2.56
CA ARG A 94 9.27 14.02 -2.21
C ARG A 94 8.68 15.43 -2.24
N LEU A 95 9.42 16.44 -1.79
CA LEU A 95 8.92 17.83 -1.79
C LEU A 95 8.85 18.42 -3.20
N ARG A 96 9.81 18.08 -4.06
CA ARG A 96 9.84 18.53 -5.46
C ARG A 96 8.73 17.88 -6.27
N ASP A 97 8.51 16.59 -6.06
CA ASP A 97 7.46 15.82 -6.74
C ASP A 97 6.07 16.35 -6.37
N LYS A 98 5.86 16.68 -5.08
CA LYS A 98 4.60 17.28 -4.62
C LYS A 98 4.34 18.67 -5.19
N ALA A 99 5.38 19.51 -5.30
CA ALA A 99 5.26 20.83 -5.91
C ALA A 99 4.94 20.74 -7.42
N ALA A 100 5.61 19.81 -8.12
CA ALA A 100 5.33 19.53 -9.52
C ALA A 100 3.90 19.01 -9.73
N ASN A 101 3.40 18.19 -8.81
CA ASN A 101 2.04 17.68 -8.84
C ASN A 101 0.98 18.77 -8.68
N ILE A 102 1.16 19.68 -7.70
CA ILE A 102 0.27 20.83 -7.51
C ILE A 102 0.29 21.74 -8.73
N LEU A 103 1.48 22.01 -9.29
CA LEU A 103 1.61 22.85 -10.48
C LEU A 103 0.93 22.22 -11.70
N GLY A 104 1.11 20.90 -11.91
CA GLY A 104 0.44 20.14 -12.97
C GLY A 104 -1.09 20.12 -12.80
N TYR A 105 -1.58 20.02 -11.56
CA TYR A 105 -3.00 20.08 -11.26
C TYR A 105 -3.58 21.46 -11.59
N VAL A 106 -2.90 22.54 -11.20
CA VAL A 106 -3.37 23.90 -11.45
C VAL A 106 -3.31 24.26 -12.94
N LEU A 107 -2.23 23.88 -13.64
CA LEU A 107 -2.04 24.27 -15.05
C LEU A 107 -2.79 23.37 -16.03
N CYS A 108 -2.85 22.08 -15.77
CA CYS A 108 -3.33 21.08 -16.72
C CYS A 108 -4.47 20.21 -16.18
N SER A 109 -4.92 20.41 -14.93
CA SER A 109 -5.85 19.50 -14.24
C SER A 109 -5.35 18.05 -14.19
N VAL A 110 -4.03 17.85 -14.29
CA VAL A 110 -3.39 16.53 -14.22
C VAL A 110 -2.71 16.40 -12.87
N SER A 111 -3.18 15.46 -12.04
CA SER A 111 -2.49 15.06 -10.81
C SER A 111 -1.81 13.71 -10.97
N ALA A 112 -0.64 13.53 -10.36
CA ALA A 112 0.00 12.25 -10.17
C ALA A 112 -0.95 11.26 -9.47
N PRO A 113 -0.90 9.97 -9.85
CA PRO A 113 -1.76 8.95 -9.26
C PRO A 113 -1.45 8.78 -7.77
N TRP A 114 -2.50 8.56 -6.97
CA TRP A 114 -2.35 8.22 -5.56
C TRP A 114 -1.63 6.88 -5.41
N PRO A 115 -0.85 6.68 -4.32
CA PRO A 115 -0.30 5.36 -4.03
C PRO A 115 -1.43 4.33 -3.92
N GLU A 116 -1.31 3.21 -4.63
CA GLU A 116 -2.37 2.20 -4.67
C GLU A 116 -2.59 1.53 -3.31
N LEU A 117 -1.51 1.39 -2.54
CA LEU A 117 -1.46 0.82 -1.20
C LEU A 117 -0.65 1.74 -0.28
N ALA A 118 -1.24 2.17 0.83
CA ALA A 118 -0.57 2.98 1.84
C ALA A 118 -0.22 2.11 3.06
N LEU A 119 1.07 2.04 3.38
CA LEU A 119 1.59 1.29 4.53
C LEU A 119 1.74 2.20 5.77
N PRO A 120 1.83 1.64 6.99
CA PRO A 120 1.90 2.42 8.22
C PRO A 120 3.22 3.18 8.28
N GLY A 121 3.14 4.50 8.42
CA GLY A 121 4.30 5.42 8.40
C GLY A 121 4.55 6.07 7.04
N GLU A 122 3.91 5.58 5.97
CA GLU A 122 3.94 6.20 4.66
C GLU A 122 2.78 7.20 4.56
N LYS A 123 3.07 8.50 4.37
CA LYS A 123 1.95 9.46 4.20
C LYS A 123 1.37 9.26 2.80
N ALA A 124 0.13 8.77 2.74
CA ALA A 124 -0.71 8.87 1.56
C ALA A 124 -0.91 10.36 1.24
N SER A 125 -0.15 10.87 0.29
CA SER A 125 -0.30 12.24 -0.20
C SER A 125 -0.06 12.22 -1.69
N PRO A 126 -0.93 12.87 -2.49
CA PRO A 126 -0.51 13.39 -3.78
C PRO A 126 0.59 14.46 -3.58
#